data_AF-A0ABD2PFN4-F1
#
_entry.id   AF-A0ABD2PFN4-F1
#
_cell.length_a   1.000
_cell.length_b   1.000
_cell.length_c   1.000
_cell.angle_alpha   90.00
_cell.angle_beta   90.00
_cell.angle_gamma   90.00
#
_symmetry.space_group_name_H-M   'P 1'
#
loop_
_entity.id
_entity.type
_entity.pdbx_description
1 polymer ?
#
loop_
_entity_poly.entity_id
_entity_poly.type
_entity_poly.pdbx_seq_one_letter_code
_entity_poly.pdbx_strand_id
1 'polypeptide(L)'
;MSELNLRLQGENQHLPDLYTNIKTFRQKIILFQSQLRKKCFTHFKTFKIFSHTTETLAPEVQMEVIDVQCNDMFKNKYKNSSLLEFYKSLPLVQFDNLHYFARGLFAVVV
;
A
#
# COMPACT_ATOMS: atom_id res chain seq x y z
N MET A 1 12.68 4.96 10.79
CA MET A 1 13.64 3.92 10.34
C MET A 1 12.94 2.56 10.38
N SER A 2 13.08 1.70 9.37
CA SER A 2 12.51 0.34 9.44
C SER A 2 13.28 -0.51 10.48
N GLU A 3 12.59 -1.41 11.17
CA GLU A 3 13.18 -2.30 12.19
C GLU A 3 14.37 -3.12 11.66
N LEU A 4 14.35 -3.51 10.39
CA LEU A 4 15.48 -4.19 9.75
C LEU A 4 16.72 -3.29 9.65
N ASN A 5 16.57 -2.00 9.37
CA ASN A 5 17.70 -1.08 9.27
C ASN A 5 18.39 -0.91 10.64
N LEU A 6 17.61 -0.91 11.72
CA LEU A 6 18.12 -0.94 13.10
C LEU A 6 18.82 -2.26 13.41
N ARG A 7 18.30 -3.38 12.89
CA ARG A 7 18.90 -4.71 13.00
C ARG A 7 20.03 -5.00 12.01
N LEU A 8 20.43 -4.04 11.18
CA LEU A 8 21.60 -4.14 10.28
C LEU A 8 22.68 -3.11 10.65
N GLN A 9 22.33 -2.07 11.40
CA GLN A 9 23.22 -0.99 11.82
C GLN A 9 23.48 -1.10 13.32
N GLY A 10 24.65 -1.60 13.71
CA GLY A 10 25.10 -1.66 15.10
C GLY A 10 26.40 -2.44 15.26
N GLU A 11 27.23 -2.06 16.23
CA GLU A 11 28.39 -2.86 16.64
C GLU A 11 27.90 -4.11 17.40
N ASN A 12 28.49 -5.28 17.12
CA ASN A 12 28.15 -6.62 17.67
C ASN A 12 27.08 -7.45 16.95
N GLN A 13 26.84 -7.22 15.65
CA GLN A 13 26.02 -8.14 14.85
C GLN A 13 26.78 -9.43 14.53
N HIS A 14 26.37 -10.56 15.10
CA HIS A 14 27.00 -11.85 14.83
C HIS A 14 26.69 -12.31 13.38
N LEU A 15 27.67 -12.90 12.69
CA LEU A 15 27.58 -13.27 11.27
C LEU A 15 26.34 -14.14 10.90
N PRO A 16 25.95 -15.14 11.70
CA PRO A 16 24.73 -15.93 11.48
C PRO A 16 23.43 -15.12 11.60
N ASP A 17 23.40 -14.12 12.48
CA ASP A 17 22.23 -13.26 12.67
C ASP A 17 22.09 -12.31 11.47
N LEU A 18 23.20 -11.77 10.99
CA LEU A 18 23.24 -10.97 9.77
C LEU A 18 22.77 -11.77 8.56
N TYR A 19 23.28 -13.00 8.40
CA TYR A 19 22.86 -13.90 7.33
C TYR A 19 21.35 -14.23 7.41
N THR A 20 20.84 -14.50 8.61
CA THR A 20 19.43 -14.79 8.85
C THR A 20 18.55 -13.57 8.53
N ASN A 21 18.99 -12.36 8.91
CA ASN A 21 18.31 -11.11 8.61
C ASN A 21 18.24 -10.86 7.09
N ILE A 22 19.36 -11.00 6.37
CA ILE A 22 19.42 -10.85 4.91
C ILE A 22 18.54 -11.89 4.21
N LYS A 23 18.62 -13.16 4.62
CA LYS A 23 17.80 -14.25 4.07
C LYS A 23 16.32 -13.99 4.28
N THR A 24 15.93 -13.58 5.49
CA THR A 24 14.53 -13.25 5.82
C THR A 24 14.05 -12.04 5.03
N PHE A 25 14.88 -11.00 4.89
CA PHE A 25 14.55 -9.83 4.10
C PHE A 25 14.33 -10.18 2.63
N ARG A 26 15.22 -10.98 2.03
CA ARG A 26 15.05 -11.49 0.67
C ARG A 26 13.74 -12.25 0.50
N GLN A 27 13.39 -13.13 1.44
CA GLN A 27 12.11 -13.85 1.40
C GLN A 27 10.91 -12.92 1.46
N LYS A 28 10.96 -11.88 2.30
CA LYS A 28 9.93 -10.84 2.36
C LYS A 28 9.81 -10.10 1.02
N ILE A 29 10.91 -9.72 0.38
CA ILE A 29 10.89 -9.10 -0.96
C ILE A 29 10.24 -10.02 -1.99
N ILE A 30 10.61 -11.31 -2.02
CA ILE A 30 10.03 -12.29 -2.95
C ILE A 30 8.52 -12.43 -2.72
N LEU A 31 8.09 -12.50 -1.45
CA LEU A 31 6.68 -12.55 -1.08
C LEU A 31 5.96 -11.27 -1.55
N PHE A 32 6.53 -10.09 -1.29
CA PHE A 32 5.98 -8.82 -1.75
C PHE A 32 5.83 -8.79 -3.27
N GLN A 33 6.89 -9.12 -4.02
CA GLN A 33 6.83 -9.19 -5.49
C GLN A 33 5.75 -10.17 -5.98
N SER A 34 5.60 -11.31 -5.32
CA SER A 34 4.54 -12.29 -5.63
C SER A 34 3.14 -11.71 -5.40
N GLN A 35 2.94 -11.02 -4.28
CA GLN A 35 1.69 -10.33 -3.96
C GLN A 35 1.38 -9.21 -4.97
N LEU A 36 2.39 -8.42 -5.36
CA LEU A 36 2.26 -7.38 -6.38
C LEU A 36 1.86 -7.95 -7.75
N ARG A 37 2.53 -9.02 -8.21
CA ARG A 37 2.18 -9.72 -9.46
C ARG A 37 0.76 -10.27 -9.44
N LYS A 38 0.32 -10.80 -8.29
CA LYS A 38 -1.04 -11.31 -8.07
C LYS A 38 -2.08 -10.19 -7.83
N LYS A 39 -1.66 -8.92 -7.81
CA LYS A 39 -2.50 -7.76 -7.44
C LYS A 39 -3.23 -7.95 -6.10
N CYS A 40 -2.61 -8.70 -5.19
CA CYS A 40 -3.17 -9.04 -3.88
C CYS A 40 -2.70 -8.02 -2.85
N PHE A 41 -3.50 -6.97 -2.64
CA PHE A 41 -3.19 -5.85 -1.74
C PHE A 41 -3.85 -5.98 -0.35
N THR A 42 -4.35 -7.16 0.00
CA THR A 42 -5.18 -7.42 1.20
C THR A 42 -4.48 -7.11 2.53
N HIS A 43 -3.15 -7.01 2.55
CA HIS A 43 -2.34 -6.74 3.74
C HIS A 43 -1.83 -5.29 3.83
N PHE A 44 -2.01 -4.48 2.79
CA PHE A 44 -1.64 -3.07 2.81
C PHE A 44 -2.83 -2.25 3.33
N LYS A 45 -2.76 -1.80 4.59
CA LYS A 45 -3.82 -0.99 5.23
C LYS A 45 -4.22 0.22 4.37
N THR A 46 -3.22 0.84 3.74
CA THR A 46 -3.37 1.99 2.84
C THR A 46 -4.24 1.69 1.61
N PHE A 47 -4.26 0.43 1.14
CA PHE A 47 -5.08 0.02 -0.01
C PHE A 47 -6.52 -0.32 0.36
N LYS A 48 -6.81 -0.43 1.66
CA LYS A 48 -8.16 -0.58 2.15
C LYS A 48 -8.71 0.81 2.47
N ILE A 49 -9.02 1.57 1.42
CA ILE A 49 -9.72 2.85 1.53
C ILE A 49 -10.99 2.68 2.40
N PHE A 50 -11.59 1.49 2.44
CA PHE A 50 -12.79 1.19 3.23
C PHE A 50 -12.55 0.42 4.56
N SER A 51 -11.32 0.20 5.04
CA SER A 51 -11.07 -0.59 6.29
C SER A 51 -10.60 0.19 7.51
N HIS A 52 -10.93 1.47 7.61
CA HIS A 52 -10.86 2.27 8.84
C HIS A 52 -9.45 2.72 9.23
N THR A 53 -9.05 3.91 8.75
CA THR A 53 -8.42 5.02 9.50
C THR A 53 -7.92 6.07 8.49
N THR A 54 -8.70 7.14 8.29
CA THR A 54 -8.30 8.31 7.47
C THR A 54 -7.30 9.21 8.19
N GLU A 55 -7.22 9.12 9.53
CA GLU A 55 -6.47 10.01 10.42
C GLU A 55 -4.95 10.12 10.13
N THR A 56 -4.39 9.19 9.37
CA THR A 56 -2.95 9.17 9.04
C THR A 56 -2.60 9.76 7.67
N LEU A 57 -3.61 10.16 6.89
CA LEU A 57 -3.42 10.71 5.55
C LEU A 57 -3.31 12.24 5.58
N ALA A 58 -2.71 12.83 4.56
CA ALA A 58 -2.74 14.29 4.37
C ALA A 58 -4.19 14.78 4.23
N PRO A 59 -4.57 15.95 4.78
CA PRO A 59 -5.95 16.45 4.79
C PRO A 59 -6.63 16.42 3.41
N GLU A 60 -5.87 16.71 2.36
CA GLU A 60 -6.33 16.73 0.97
C GLU A 60 -6.76 15.33 0.50
N VAL A 61 -6.00 14.29 0.87
CA VAL A 61 -6.33 12.89 0.58
C VAL A 61 -7.45 12.40 1.50
N GLN A 62 -7.52 12.89 2.75
CA GLN A 62 -8.58 12.52 3.69
C GLN A 62 -9.97 12.90 3.15
N MET A 63 -10.14 14.11 2.62
CA MET A 63 -11.43 14.57 2.09
C MET A 63 -11.88 13.71 0.91
N GLU A 64 -10.98 13.43 -0.05
CA GLU A 64 -11.27 12.57 -1.18
C GLU A 64 -11.62 11.12 -0.76
N VAL A 65 -10.92 10.58 0.25
CA VAL A 65 -11.24 9.26 0.79
C VAL A 65 -12.60 9.25 1.47
N ILE A 66 -12.97 10.31 2.20
CA ILE A 66 -14.30 10.45 2.81
C ILE A 66 -15.38 10.48 1.71
N ASP A 67 -15.19 11.23 0.64
CA ASP A 67 -16.14 11.29 -0.48
C ASP A 67 -16.32 9.92 -1.15
N VAL A 68 -15.22 9.20 -1.36
CA VAL A 68 -15.24 7.82 -1.87
C VAL A 68 -15.94 6.87 -0.89
N GLN A 69 -15.71 7.03 0.42
CA GLN A 69 -16.32 6.24 1.48
C GLN A 69 -17.82 6.49 1.63
N CYS A 70 -18.27 7.73 1.49
CA CYS A 70 -19.67 8.13 1.60
C CYS A 70 -20.50 7.72 0.38
N ASN A 71 -19.87 7.37 -0.74
CA ASN A 71 -20.55 7.02 -1.98
C ASN A 71 -20.77 5.51 -2.13
N ASP A 72 -22.05 5.08 -2.13
CA ASP A 72 -22.42 3.67 -2.26
C ASP A 72 -22.10 3.06 -3.62
N MET A 73 -22.09 3.86 -4.69
CA MET A 73 -21.64 3.39 -6.02
C MET A 73 -20.16 3.01 -5.97
N PHE A 74 -19.32 3.84 -5.35
CA PHE A 74 -17.89 3.54 -5.20
C PHE A 74 -17.62 2.37 -4.25
N LYS A 75 -18.38 2.25 -3.14
CA LYS A 75 -18.35 1.07 -2.27
C LYS A 75 -18.66 -0.22 -3.03
N ASN A 76 -19.75 -0.22 -3.81
CA ASN A 76 -20.16 -1.39 -4.57
C ASN A 76 -19.15 -1.74 -5.64
N LYS A 77 -18.61 -0.73 -6.33
CA LYS A 77 -17.56 -0.93 -7.32
C LYS A 77 -16.28 -1.49 -6.71
N TYR A 78 -15.86 -0.99 -5.56
CA TYR A 78 -14.71 -1.50 -4.81
C TYR A 78 -14.88 -2.97 -4.42
N LYS A 79 -16.10 -3.38 -4.02
CA LYS A 79 -16.40 -4.79 -3.67
C LYS A 79 -16.45 -5.71 -4.90
N ASN A 80 -16.89 -5.20 -6.04
CA ASN A 80 -17.21 -6.00 -7.23
C ASN A 80 -16.12 -5.95 -8.32
N SER A 81 -15.03 -5.20 -8.13
CA SER A 81 -13.96 -5.06 -9.11
C SER A 81 -12.57 -5.17 -8.48
N SER A 82 -11.55 -5.37 -9.31
CA SER A 82 -10.18 -5.30 -8.83
C SER A 82 -9.83 -3.86 -8.42
N LEU A 83 -8.92 -3.73 -7.46
CA LEU A 83 -8.49 -2.43 -6.94
C LEU A 83 -8.00 -1.48 -8.04
N LEU A 84 -7.29 -2.01 -9.04
CA LEU A 84 -6.82 -1.25 -10.19
C LEU A 84 -7.97 -0.69 -11.03
N GLU A 85 -8.99 -1.50 -11.29
CA GLU A 85 -10.17 -1.07 -12.07
C GLU A 85 -11.04 -0.09 -11.29
N PHE A 86 -11.10 -0.23 -9.97
CA PHE A 86 -11.70 0.76 -9.10
C PHE A 86 -11.01 2.13 -9.23
N TYR A 87 -9.69 2.20 -9.01
CA TYR A 87 -8.94 3.46 -9.11
C TYR A 87 -9.04 4.08 -10.51
N LYS A 88 -8.89 3.30 -11.58
CA LYS A 88 -9.07 3.79 -12.97
C LYS A 88 -10.42 4.45 -13.23
N SER A 89 -11.44 4.07 -12.47
CA SER A 89 -12.80 4.57 -12.67
C SER A 89 -13.16 5.82 -11.87
N LEU A 90 -12.28 6.25 -10.97
CA LEU A 90 -12.47 7.48 -10.22
C LEU A 90 -12.21 8.69 -11.15
N PRO A 91 -13.11 9.69 -11.18
CA PRO A 91 -12.90 10.92 -11.93
C PRO A 91 -11.54 11.58 -11.61
N LEU A 92 -10.68 11.72 -12.61
CA LEU A 92 -9.28 12.16 -12.45
C LEU A 92 -9.16 13.55 -11.82
N VAL A 93 -10.07 14.47 -12.16
CA VAL A 93 -10.03 15.85 -11.66
C VAL A 93 -10.53 15.96 -10.23
N GLN A 94 -11.53 15.16 -9.85
CA GLN A 94 -12.13 15.19 -8.52
C GLN A 94 -11.28 14.47 -7.47
N PHE A 95 -10.54 13.44 -7.91
CA PHE A 95 -9.77 12.57 -7.03
C PHE A 95 -8.27 12.60 -7.36
N ASP A 96 -7.74 13.75 -7.77
CA ASP A 96 -6.34 13.86 -8.23
C ASP A 96 -5.34 13.53 -7.12
N ASN A 97 -5.62 13.89 -5.86
CA ASN A 97 -4.72 13.56 -4.76
C ASN A 97 -4.68 12.05 -4.51
N LEU A 98 -5.83 11.38 -4.58
CA LEU A 98 -5.96 9.94 -4.44
C LEU A 98 -5.30 9.20 -5.63
N HIS A 99 -5.40 9.75 -6.84
CA HIS A 99 -4.69 9.25 -8.02
C HIS A 99 -3.19 9.45 -7.93
N TYR A 100 -2.72 10.63 -7.51
CA TYR A 100 -1.31 10.91 -7.29
C TYR A 100 -0.71 9.97 -6.25
N PHE A 101 -1.42 9.79 -5.14
CA PHE A 101 -1.07 8.84 -4.10
C PHE A 101 -1.01 7.40 -4.62
N ALA A 102 -2.00 6.98 -5.42
CA ALA A 102 -2.04 5.66 -6.03
C ALA A 102 -0.95 5.46 -7.11
N ARG A 103 -0.57 6.49 -7.86
CA ARG A 103 0.49 6.44 -8.88
C ARG A 103 1.85 6.08 -8.27
N GLY A 104 2.20 6.66 -7.12
CA GLY A 104 3.41 6.28 -6.39
C GLY A 104 3.44 4.79 -6.01
N LEU A 105 2.27 4.16 -5.86
CA LEU A 105 2.12 2.74 -5.54
C LEU A 105 2.12 1.85 -6.78
N PHE A 106 1.51 2.27 -7.89
CA PHE A 106 1.50 1.51 -9.15
C PHE A 106 2.84 1.58 -9.90
N ALA A 107 3.61 2.66 -9.73
CA ALA A 107 4.97 2.79 -10.26
C ALA A 107 5.96 1.79 -9.64
N VAL A 108 5.62 1.16 -8.51
CA VAL A 108 6.41 0.09 -7.88
C VAL A 108 6.04 -1.30 -8.44
N VAL A 109 4.97 -1.39 -9.24
CA VAL A 109 4.40 -2.65 -9.76
C VAL A 109 4.63 -2.84 -11.27
N VAL A 110 5.18 -1.84 -11.96
CA VAL A 110 5.59 -1.88 -13.38
C VAL A 110 7.09 -1.65 -13.47
#